data_AF-A0A7W0WQX3-F1
#
_entry.id   AF-A0A7W0WQX3-F1
#
_cell.length_a   1.000
_cell.length_b   1.000
_cell.length_c   1.000
_cell.angle_alpha   90.00
_cell.angle_beta   90.00
_cell.angle_gamma   90.00
#
_symmetry.space_group_name_H-M   'P 1'
#
loop_
_entity.id
_entity.type
_entity.pdbx_description
1 polymer ?
#
loop_
_entity_poly.entity_id
_entity_poly.type
_entity_poly.pdbx_seq_one_letter_code
_entity_poly.pdbx_strand_id
1 'polypeptide(L)'
;ARMGAIIVFERDAALEEFVDDATRIDAALSRQLLVSLFVPAKDNELHDGAVVINKNHRVELARALLPLSRATDLGPEFGTRHRAALGITEDTDAVCVVVSEERGEISLCFKGSIARDLEPVMLRRALVGLFAGGRATEEMTEEAAAAAEVGKALAAIGEPVDAQAEAS
;
A
#
# COMPACT_ATOMS: atom_id res chain seq x y z
N ALA A 1 -9.17 -2.76 20.81
CA ALA A 1 -8.99 -2.89 19.36
C ALA A 1 -7.59 -3.40 19.08
N ARG A 2 -7.40 -4.22 18.05
CA ARG A 2 -6.05 -4.50 17.52
C ARG A 2 -5.62 -3.28 16.69
N MET A 3 -4.34 -3.17 16.36
CA MET A 3 -3.85 -2.04 15.57
C MET A 3 -3.96 -2.36 14.09
N GLY A 4 -4.88 -1.70 13.39
CA GLY A 4 -4.91 -1.68 11.93
C GLY A 4 -4.04 -0.54 11.39
N ALA A 5 -3.50 -0.70 10.18
CA ALA A 5 -2.70 0.35 9.55
C ALA A 5 -2.91 0.38 8.04
N ILE A 6 -2.74 1.56 7.44
CA ILE A 6 -2.65 1.75 6.00
C ILE A 6 -1.62 2.83 5.71
N ILE A 7 -0.52 2.42 5.09
CA ILE A 7 0.64 3.25 4.79
C ILE A 7 0.77 3.34 3.28
N VAL A 8 0.74 4.55 2.74
CA VAL A 8 0.84 4.82 1.31
C VAL A 8 2.19 5.47 1.04
N PHE A 9 2.93 4.91 0.11
CA PHE A 9 4.20 5.44 -0.35
C PHE A 9 3.99 6.16 -1.67
N GLU A 10 4.24 7.46 -1.66
CA GLU A 10 4.22 8.30 -2.85
C GLU A 10 5.31 7.87 -3.82
N ARG A 11 4.92 7.81 -5.09
CA ARG A 11 5.81 7.65 -6.24
C ARG A 11 5.48 8.74 -7.25
N ASP A 12 5.54 8.52 -8.55
CA ASP A 12 5.53 9.62 -9.51
C ASP A 12 4.30 10.53 -9.38
N ALA A 13 3.12 9.97 -9.13
CA ALA A 13 1.90 10.72 -8.84
C ALA A 13 1.96 11.45 -7.49
N ALA A 14 1.63 12.74 -7.47
CA ALA A 14 1.52 13.54 -6.25
C ALA A 14 0.27 13.15 -5.47
N LEU A 15 0.42 12.50 -4.31
CA LEU A 15 -0.74 11.90 -3.62
C LEU A 15 -1.64 12.91 -2.92
N GLU A 16 -1.16 14.11 -2.66
CA GLU A 16 -1.98 15.19 -2.10
C GLU A 16 -3.21 15.52 -2.97
N GLU A 17 -3.16 15.26 -4.29
CA GLU A 17 -4.28 15.49 -5.20
C GLU A 17 -5.34 14.38 -5.18
N PHE A 18 -5.02 13.23 -4.57
CA PHE A 18 -5.87 12.03 -4.57
C PHE A 18 -6.44 11.71 -3.19
N VAL A 19 -6.17 12.55 -2.18
CA VAL A 19 -6.59 12.30 -0.80
C VAL A 19 -7.37 13.47 -0.23
N ASP A 20 -8.37 13.16 0.57
CA ASP A 20 -9.22 14.12 1.26
C ASP A 20 -9.06 14.02 2.80
N ASP A 21 -9.60 14.99 3.55
CA ASP A 21 -9.62 15.04 5.03
C ASP A 21 -8.28 14.73 5.73
N ALA A 22 -7.16 15.01 5.05
CA ALA A 22 -5.83 14.68 5.54
C ALA A 22 -5.28 15.73 6.51
N THR A 23 -4.53 15.28 7.51
CA THR A 23 -3.77 16.15 8.42
C THR A 23 -2.32 16.22 7.99
N ARG A 24 -1.81 17.42 7.72
CA ARG A 24 -0.39 17.65 7.41
C ARG A 24 0.46 17.40 8.65
N ILE A 25 1.42 16.48 8.53
CA ILE A 25 2.35 16.10 9.60
C ILE A 25 3.74 16.69 9.34
N ASP A 26 4.24 16.52 8.11
CA ASP A 26 5.59 16.91 7.68
C ASP A 26 6.68 16.59 8.74
N ALA A 27 6.86 15.30 9.04
CA ALA A 27 7.81 14.84 10.04
C ALA A 27 8.83 13.84 9.47
N ALA A 28 9.97 13.74 10.15
CA ALA A 28 10.95 12.70 9.84
C ALA A 28 10.35 11.31 10.10
N LEU A 29 10.51 10.41 9.13
CA LEU A 29 10.04 9.03 9.26
C LEU A 29 10.81 8.33 10.39
N SER A 30 10.06 7.77 11.35
CA SER A 30 10.62 6.93 12.40
C SER A 30 9.63 5.83 12.76
N ARG A 31 10.14 4.71 13.28
CA ARG A 31 9.32 3.61 13.78
C ARG A 31 8.35 4.08 14.85
N GLN A 32 8.83 4.88 15.80
CA GLN A 32 8.03 5.41 16.90
C GLN A 32 6.87 6.25 16.37
N LEU A 33 7.15 7.17 15.44
CA LEU A 33 6.10 8.01 14.84
C LEU A 33 5.04 7.17 14.13
N LEU A 34 5.45 6.23 13.26
CA LEU A 34 4.49 5.38 12.54
C LEU A 34 3.60 4.58 13.49
N VAL A 35 4.18 3.95 14.51
CA VAL A 35 3.41 3.20 15.50
C VAL A 35 2.46 4.12 16.25
N SER A 36 2.91 5.32 16.65
CA SER A 36 2.08 6.30 17.34
C SER A 36 0.88 6.77 16.51
N LEU A 37 1.06 6.99 15.21
CA LEU A 37 -0.03 7.43 14.32
C LEU A 37 -1.18 6.42 14.27
N PHE A 38 -0.89 5.12 14.31
CA PHE A 38 -1.91 4.06 14.24
C PHE A 38 -2.43 3.57 15.60
N VAL A 39 -2.05 4.19 16.72
CA VAL A 39 -2.59 3.77 18.04
C VAL A 39 -4.11 3.98 18.08
N PRO A 40 -4.92 2.92 18.28
CA PRO A 40 -6.37 3.02 18.31
C PRO A 40 -6.86 3.54 19.67
N ALA A 41 -6.49 4.79 19.98
CA ALA A 41 -6.94 5.51 21.16
C ALA A 41 -8.09 6.44 20.79
N LYS A 42 -9.06 6.60 21.70
CA LYS A 42 -10.25 7.44 21.49
C LYS A 42 -9.92 8.87 21.09
N ASP A 43 -8.84 9.41 21.64
CA ASP A 43 -8.41 10.81 21.42
C ASP A 43 -7.40 10.94 20.27
N ASN A 44 -6.98 9.82 19.66
CA ASN A 44 -6.06 9.84 18.52
C ASN A 44 -6.86 9.70 17.23
N GLU A 45 -7.33 10.79 16.64
CA GLU A 45 -8.07 10.71 15.38
C GLU A 45 -7.16 10.35 14.17
N LEU A 46 -5.83 10.41 14.31
CA LEU A 46 -4.89 10.18 13.20
C LEU A 46 -4.81 8.72 12.72
N HIS A 47 -5.28 7.76 13.53
CA HIS A 47 -5.28 6.34 13.17
C HIS A 47 -6.38 5.97 12.17
N ASP A 48 -7.37 6.85 12.00
CA ASP A 48 -8.53 6.61 11.15
C ASP A 48 -8.32 7.20 9.76
N GLY A 49 -7.47 6.53 8.99
CA GLY A 49 -7.12 6.91 7.63
C GLY A 49 -5.70 6.48 7.28
N ALA A 50 -5.24 6.92 6.13
CA ALA A 50 -3.91 6.59 5.64
C ALA A 50 -2.82 7.53 6.15
N VAL A 51 -1.64 6.96 6.34
CA VAL A 51 -0.40 7.72 6.49
C VAL A 51 0.30 7.74 5.15
N VAL A 52 0.60 8.93 4.64
CA VAL A 52 1.31 9.12 3.37
C VAL A 52 2.78 9.42 3.66
N ILE A 53 3.65 8.60 3.09
CA ILE A 53 5.11 8.79 3.10
C ILE A 53 5.52 9.27 1.72
N ASN A 54 6.20 10.42 1.67
CA ASN A 54 6.57 11.02 0.40
C ASN A 54 7.93 10.56 -0.13
N LYS A 55 8.26 11.02 -1.34
CA LYS A 55 9.53 10.71 -2.04
C LYS A 55 10.78 11.06 -1.23
N ASN A 56 10.68 12.02 -0.31
CA ASN A 56 11.78 12.47 0.54
C ASN A 56 11.89 11.67 1.85
N HIS A 57 11.20 10.53 1.96
CA HIS A 57 11.16 9.68 3.15
C HIS A 57 10.65 10.41 4.40
N ARG A 58 9.66 11.29 4.22
CA ARG A 58 8.98 12.00 5.32
C ARG A 58 7.54 11.53 5.43
N VAL A 59 7.03 11.52 6.65
CA VAL A 59 5.60 11.36 6.90
C VAL A 59 4.94 12.69 6.56
N GLU A 60 4.28 12.77 5.42
CA GLU A 60 3.71 14.00 4.90
C GLU A 60 2.30 14.23 5.46
N LEU A 61 1.45 13.21 5.34
CA LEU A 61 0.05 13.24 5.76
C LEU A 61 -0.27 12.07 6.69
N ALA A 62 -1.24 12.28 7.57
CA ALA A 62 -1.93 11.23 8.32
C ALA A 62 -3.45 11.47 8.23
N ARG A 63 -4.26 10.49 8.64
CA ARG A 63 -5.74 10.54 8.49
C ARG A 63 -6.18 10.81 7.04
N ALA A 64 -5.35 10.48 6.05
CA ALA A 64 -5.69 10.74 4.66
C ALA A 64 -6.83 9.79 4.22
N LEU A 65 -7.94 10.36 3.79
CA LEU A 65 -9.06 9.62 3.22
C LEU A 65 -8.72 9.28 1.77
N LEU A 66 -8.62 7.99 1.48
CA LEU A 66 -8.29 7.50 0.15
C LEU A 66 -9.56 7.14 -0.64
N PRO A 67 -9.52 7.23 -1.98
CA PRO A 67 -10.57 6.68 -2.82
C PRO A 67 -10.69 5.17 -2.60
N LEU A 68 -11.92 4.67 -2.59
CA LEU A 68 -12.18 3.24 -2.54
C LEU A 68 -12.12 2.64 -3.94
N SER A 69 -11.62 1.41 -4.01
CA SER A 69 -11.60 0.62 -5.25
C SER A 69 -12.97 0.53 -5.91
N ARG A 70 -12.96 0.59 -7.23
CA ARG A 70 -14.18 0.42 -8.06
C ARG A 70 -14.53 -1.05 -8.29
N ALA A 71 -13.70 -1.99 -7.86
CA ALA A 71 -13.94 -3.41 -8.02
C ALA A 71 -15.15 -3.86 -7.19
N THR A 72 -16.19 -4.33 -7.88
CA THR A 72 -17.47 -4.74 -7.29
C THR A 72 -17.43 -6.13 -6.66
N ASP A 73 -16.43 -6.95 -6.99
CA ASP A 73 -16.31 -8.34 -6.54
C ASP A 73 -15.14 -8.56 -5.54
N LEU A 74 -14.81 -7.53 -4.77
CA LEU A 74 -13.91 -7.69 -3.63
C LEU A 74 -14.64 -8.48 -2.55
N GLY A 75 -14.25 -9.75 -2.38
CA GLY A 75 -14.78 -10.70 -1.40
C GLY A 75 -14.94 -10.09 0.01
N PRO A 76 -15.84 -10.66 0.83
CA PRO A 76 -16.21 -10.09 2.13
C PRO A 76 -15.03 -9.97 3.11
N GLU A 77 -13.93 -10.69 2.87
CA GLU A 77 -12.72 -10.63 3.69
C GLU A 77 -11.94 -9.31 3.60
N PHE A 78 -12.24 -8.47 2.60
CA PHE A 78 -11.58 -7.19 2.37
C PHE A 78 -12.30 -6.05 3.12
N GLY A 79 -11.74 -5.63 4.26
CA GLY A 79 -12.20 -4.45 4.98
C GLY A 79 -12.02 -3.13 4.21
N THR A 80 -12.56 -2.04 4.74
CA THR A 80 -12.50 -0.69 4.14
C THR A 80 -11.07 -0.23 3.83
N ARG A 81 -10.10 -0.50 4.72
CA ARG A 81 -8.68 -0.20 4.48
C ARG A 81 -8.10 -0.92 3.25
N HIS A 82 -8.50 -2.16 2.98
CA HIS A 82 -8.04 -2.86 1.77
C HIS A 82 -8.64 -2.23 0.50
N ARG A 83 -9.92 -1.88 0.53
CA ARG A 83 -10.57 -1.20 -0.60
C ARG A 83 -9.96 0.18 -0.86
N ALA A 84 -9.64 0.92 0.20
CA ALA A 84 -8.95 2.21 0.14
C ALA A 84 -7.54 2.07 -0.46
N ALA A 85 -6.77 1.08 0.00
CA ALA A 85 -5.44 0.80 -0.54
C ALA A 85 -5.49 0.37 -2.01
N LEU A 86 -6.49 -0.43 -2.41
CA LEU A 86 -6.68 -0.77 -3.82
C LEU A 86 -7.05 0.46 -4.64
N GLY A 87 -8.05 1.24 -4.21
CA GLY A 87 -8.55 2.40 -4.94
C GLY A 87 -7.46 3.43 -5.24
N ILE A 88 -6.64 3.80 -4.25
CA ILE A 88 -5.54 4.74 -4.51
C ILE A 88 -4.52 4.16 -5.53
N THR A 89 -4.29 2.85 -5.51
CA THR A 89 -3.35 2.20 -6.44
C THR A 89 -3.94 1.86 -7.81
N GLU A 90 -5.25 2.02 -8.00
CA GLU A 90 -5.90 1.92 -9.31
C GLU A 90 -5.65 3.19 -10.14
N ASP A 91 -5.71 4.35 -9.47
CA ASP A 91 -5.58 5.66 -10.12
C ASP A 91 -4.13 6.22 -10.07
N THR A 92 -3.23 5.61 -9.28
CA THR A 92 -1.84 6.08 -9.10
C THR A 92 -0.80 4.95 -9.15
N ASP A 93 0.48 5.32 -9.26
CA ASP A 93 1.59 4.39 -9.13
C ASP A 93 2.03 4.19 -7.66
N ALA A 94 1.24 4.62 -6.68
CA ALA A 94 1.55 4.45 -5.26
C ALA A 94 1.71 2.98 -4.87
N VAL A 95 2.51 2.75 -3.83
CA VAL A 95 2.58 1.44 -3.16
C VAL A 95 1.88 1.57 -1.82
N CYS A 96 0.98 0.66 -1.50
CA CYS A 96 0.25 0.68 -0.23
C CYS A 96 0.54 -0.57 0.59
N VAL A 97 0.76 -0.39 1.90
CA VAL A 97 0.86 -1.49 2.86
C VAL A 97 -0.32 -1.40 3.81
N VAL A 98 -1.05 -2.49 3.97
CA VAL A 98 -2.20 -2.59 4.87
C VAL A 98 -1.90 -3.63 5.94
N VAL A 99 -2.24 -3.32 7.19
CA VAL A 99 -2.26 -4.27 8.30
C VAL A 99 -3.69 -4.46 8.74
N SER A 100 -4.17 -5.70 8.66
CA SER A 100 -5.54 -6.08 9.04
C SER A 100 -5.73 -5.90 10.54
N GLU A 101 -6.74 -5.10 10.93
CA GLU A 101 -7.10 -4.94 12.33
C GLU A 101 -7.69 -6.24 12.92
N GLU A 102 -8.37 -7.05 12.10
CA GLU A 102 -9.00 -8.28 12.58
C GLU A 102 -7.97 -9.39 12.75
N ARG A 103 -7.14 -9.60 11.72
CA ARG A 103 -6.29 -10.80 11.59
C ARG A 103 -4.81 -10.52 11.84
N GLY A 104 -4.37 -9.27 11.75
CA GLY A 104 -2.94 -8.90 11.83
C GLY A 104 -2.14 -9.23 10.58
N GLU A 105 -2.80 -9.73 9.53
CA GLU A 105 -2.20 -10.01 8.22
C GLU A 105 -1.69 -8.74 7.57
N ILE A 106 -0.54 -8.85 6.89
CA ILE A 106 0.04 -7.77 6.11
C ILE A 106 -0.31 -7.98 4.64
N SER A 107 -0.82 -6.94 4.01
CA SER A 107 -1.11 -6.91 2.58
C SER A 107 -0.34 -5.79 1.91
N LEU A 108 0.03 -5.99 0.65
CA LEU A 108 0.65 -4.99 -0.21
C LEU A 108 -0.25 -4.76 -1.43
N CYS A 109 -0.63 -3.50 -1.69
CA CYS A 109 -1.33 -3.12 -2.90
C CYS A 109 -0.42 -2.30 -3.82
N PHE A 110 -0.49 -2.58 -5.12
CA PHE A 110 0.24 -1.85 -6.15
C PHE A 110 -0.44 -2.06 -7.51
N LYS A 111 -0.66 -0.99 -8.27
CA LYS A 111 -1.32 -1.02 -9.60
C LYS A 111 -2.64 -1.82 -9.60
N GLY A 112 -3.53 -1.53 -8.65
CA GLY A 112 -4.84 -2.19 -8.52
C GLY A 112 -4.79 -3.68 -8.13
N SER A 113 -3.61 -4.22 -7.82
CA SER A 113 -3.42 -5.62 -7.41
C SER A 113 -3.08 -5.71 -5.92
N ILE A 114 -3.46 -6.81 -5.28
CA ILE A 114 -3.23 -7.04 -3.84
C ILE A 114 -2.52 -8.38 -3.58
N ALA A 115 -1.41 -8.30 -2.86
CA ALA A 115 -0.74 -9.44 -2.24
C ALA A 115 -1.19 -9.54 -0.78
N ARG A 116 -1.67 -10.70 -0.35
CA ARG A 116 -2.18 -10.91 1.01
C ARG A 116 -1.25 -11.80 1.83
N ASP A 117 -1.43 -11.74 3.14
CA ASP A 117 -0.79 -12.62 4.12
C ASP A 117 0.73 -12.70 3.92
N LEU A 118 1.34 -11.53 3.71
CA LEU A 118 2.77 -11.44 3.47
C LEU A 118 3.52 -11.62 4.78
N GLU A 119 4.48 -12.54 4.77
CA GLU A 119 5.51 -12.57 5.79
C GLU A 119 6.35 -11.29 5.76
N PRO A 120 6.86 -10.80 6.90
CA PRO A 120 7.68 -9.58 6.96
C PRO A 120 8.89 -9.59 6.01
N VAL A 121 9.50 -10.76 5.80
CA VAL A 121 10.63 -10.93 4.87
C VAL A 121 10.18 -10.67 3.44
N MET A 122 9.01 -11.20 3.03
CA MET A 122 8.46 -11.01 1.69
C MET A 122 8.03 -9.56 1.45
N LEU A 123 7.42 -8.91 2.45
CA LEU A 123 7.12 -7.48 2.39
C LEU A 123 8.39 -6.65 2.17
N ARG A 124 9.45 -6.90 2.97
CA ARG A 124 10.72 -6.18 2.84
C ARG A 124 11.29 -6.34 1.44
N ARG A 125 11.30 -7.57 0.93
CA ARG A 125 11.75 -7.89 -0.43
C ARG A 125 10.96 -7.10 -1.47
N ALA A 126 9.63 -7.15 -1.42
CA ALA A 126 8.76 -6.44 -2.35
C ALA A 126 9.01 -4.92 -2.34
N LEU A 127 9.08 -4.30 -1.16
CA LEU A 127 9.35 -2.87 -1.02
C LEU A 127 10.74 -2.50 -1.58
N VAL A 128 11.78 -3.28 -1.24
CA VAL A 128 13.11 -3.06 -1.81
C VAL A 128 13.06 -3.16 -3.33
N GLY A 129 12.41 -4.17 -3.90
CA GLY A 129 12.27 -4.34 -5.34
C GLY A 129 11.56 -3.16 -6.02
N LEU A 130 10.52 -2.61 -5.38
CA LEU A 130 9.73 -1.48 -5.91
C LEU A 130 10.47 -0.13 -5.83
N PHE A 131 11.33 0.08 -4.83
CA PHE A 131 11.99 1.37 -4.58
C PHE A 131 13.49 1.41 -4.88
N ALA A 132 14.18 0.29 -5.09
CA ALA A 132 15.64 0.25 -5.29
C ALA A 132 16.13 0.71 -6.68
N GLY A 133 15.24 1.09 -7.61
CA GLY A 133 15.62 1.79 -8.85
C GLY A 133 16.77 1.14 -9.64
N GLY A 134 16.76 -0.18 -9.82
CA GLY A 134 17.77 -0.89 -10.62
C GLY A 134 19.18 -0.93 -10.04
N ARG A 135 19.39 -0.54 -8.77
CA ARG A 135 20.66 -0.73 -8.06
C ARG A 135 20.46 -1.66 -6.86
N ALA A 136 20.15 -2.92 -7.13
CA ALA A 136 20.42 -3.97 -6.16
C ALA A 136 21.95 -4.14 -6.07
N THR A 137 22.52 -4.08 -4.86
CA THR A 137 23.91 -4.50 -4.64
C THR A 137 24.07 -5.97 -5.02
N GLU A 138 25.28 -6.42 -5.36
CA GLU A 138 25.55 -7.80 -5.81
C GLU A 138 25.10 -8.88 -4.80
N GLU A 139 24.96 -8.53 -3.51
CA GLU A 139 24.40 -9.40 -2.45
C GLU A 139 22.86 -9.52 -2.49
N MET A 140 22.16 -8.61 -3.18
CA MET A 140 20.70 -8.48 -3.21
C MET A 140 20.07 -8.95 -4.53
N THR A 141 20.84 -9.44 -5.49
CA THR A 141 20.37 -9.71 -6.87
C THR A 141 19.40 -10.87 -6.97
N GLU A 142 19.61 -11.98 -6.25
CA GLU A 142 18.64 -13.09 -6.21
C GLU A 142 17.36 -12.71 -5.47
N GLU A 143 17.51 -11.96 -4.37
CA GLU A 143 16.41 -11.57 -3.50
C GLU A 143 15.51 -10.49 -4.14
N ALA A 144 16.11 -9.53 -4.85
CA ALA A 144 15.41 -8.51 -5.62
C ALA A 144 14.80 -9.07 -6.91
N ALA A 145 15.41 -10.08 -7.55
CA ALA A 145 14.81 -10.78 -8.67
C ALA A 145 13.57 -11.59 -8.23
N ALA A 146 13.63 -12.28 -7.09
CA ALA A 146 12.47 -12.96 -6.50
C ALA A 146 11.38 -11.96 -6.05
N ALA A 147 11.76 -10.81 -5.48
CA ALA A 147 10.84 -9.73 -5.14
C ALA A 147 10.16 -9.10 -6.36
N ALA A 148 10.93 -8.89 -7.43
CA ALA A 148 10.46 -8.37 -8.70
C ALA A 148 9.58 -9.39 -9.42
N GLU A 149 9.86 -10.70 -9.30
CA GLU A 149 8.96 -11.77 -9.74
C GLU A 149 7.65 -11.77 -8.97
N VAL A 150 7.68 -11.59 -7.63
CA VAL A 150 6.44 -11.43 -6.85
C VAL A 150 5.69 -10.17 -7.28
N GLY A 151 6.37 -9.04 -7.47
CA GLY A 151 5.77 -7.80 -7.99
C GLY A 151 5.22 -7.92 -9.42
N LYS A 152 5.90 -8.67 -10.29
CA LYS A 152 5.45 -8.96 -11.66
C LYS A 152 4.29 -9.95 -11.68
N ALA A 153 4.33 -10.99 -10.85
CA ALA A 153 3.23 -11.93 -10.68
C ALA A 153 1.98 -11.21 -10.14
N LEU A 154 2.16 -10.29 -9.18
CA LEU A 154 1.08 -9.44 -8.69
C LEU A 154 0.56 -8.50 -9.79
N ALA A 155 1.43 -7.88 -10.59
CA ALA A 155 1.04 -7.04 -11.72
C ALA A 155 0.35 -7.83 -12.86
N ALA A 156 0.64 -9.13 -13.01
CA ALA A 156 0.04 -10.00 -14.02
C ALA A 156 -1.36 -10.51 -13.63
N ILE A 157 -1.75 -10.43 -12.35
CA ILE A 157 -3.12 -10.73 -11.89
C ILE A 157 -4.08 -9.56 -12.23
N GLY A 158 -3.54 -8.39 -12.62
CA GLY A 158 -4.28 -7.18 -12.97
C GLY A 158 -4.53 -6.95 -14.46
N GLU A 159 -4.20 -7.89 -15.35
CA GLU A 159 -4.73 -7.82 -16.73
C GLU A 159 -6.19 -8.28 -16.72
N PRO A 160 -7.14 -7.49 -17.27
CA PRO A 160 -8.51 -7.94 -17.42
C PRO A 160 -8.51 -9.21 -18.30
N VAL A 161 -9.08 -10.28 -17.76
CA VAL A 161 -9.48 -11.46 -18.54
C VAL A 161 -10.67 -11.04 -19.39
N ASP A 162 -10.46 -10.27 -20.47
CA ASP A 162 -11.36 -10.23 -21.62
C ASP A 162 -10.74 -9.45 -22.78
N ALA A 163 -10.05 -10.20 -23.66
CA ALA A 163 -9.79 -9.80 -25.04
C ALA A 163 -9.93 -11.00 -26.01
N GLN A 164 -10.74 -12.01 -25.66
CA GLN A 164 -11.07 -13.13 -26.55
C GLN A 164 -12.51 -13.62 -26.35
N ALA A 165 -13.51 -12.76 -26.58
CA ALA A 165 -14.90 -13.25 -26.69
C ALA A 165 -15.86 -12.33 -27.48
N GLU A 166 -15.42 -11.59 -28.51
CA GLU A 166 -16.37 -11.03 -29.50
C GLU A 166 -15.77 -11.11 -30.91
N ALA A 167 -15.89 -12.29 -31.52
CA ALA A 167 -15.88 -12.48 -32.96
C ALA A 167 -16.64 -13.77 -33.28
N SER A 168 -17.98 -13.69 -33.33
CA SER A 168 -18.85 -14.59 -34.10
C SER A 168 -20.19 -13.90 -34.36
#